data_AF-A0A924S459-F1
#
_entry.id   AF-A0A924S459-F1
#
_cell.length_a   1.000
_cell.length_b   1.000
_cell.length_c   1.000
_cell.angle_alpha   90.00
_cell.angle_beta   90.00
_cell.angle_gamma   90.00
#
_symmetry.space_group_name_H-M   'P 1'
#
loop_
_entity.id
_entity.type
_entity.pdbx_description
1 polymer ?
#
loop_
_entity_poly.entity_id
_entity_poly.type
_entity_poly.pdbx_seq_one_letter_code
_entity_poly.pdbx_strand_id
1 'polypeptide(L)'
;MALVERDAALLTFDRLLEAARTGTGHVLLVGGEAGIGKTTLLKALATRRAEAVLGELQRSRRPVVAMFEDVHRADDATLDLLKFLGRRIDRVPALLVLSWRDDEVSTAHPLRRLLGELAPSLVTWIALAPLSAHAVDQLARAAMRSASGLHALTRGNPLFVSEMLRHGAEGAPQGVQYLVLARFARLAPPAQAIVRLASTVPTRIEATLVDALL
;
A
#
# COMPACT_ATOMS: atom_id res chain seq x y z
N MET A 1 8.49 -26.52 -3.59
CA MET A 1 9.87 -26.84 -3.17
C MET A 1 9.81 -27.36 -1.74
N ALA A 2 10.34 -28.54 -1.45
CA ALA A 2 10.27 -29.14 -0.12
C ALA A 2 11.13 -28.34 0.87
N LEU A 3 10.61 -28.06 2.07
CA LEU A 3 11.41 -27.54 3.18
C LEU A 3 12.24 -28.69 3.75
N VAL A 4 13.53 -28.70 3.48
CA VAL A 4 14.47 -29.66 4.05
C VAL A 4 15.02 -29.08 5.36
N GLU A 5 15.12 -29.89 6.41
CA GLU A 5 15.71 -29.51 7.72
C GLU A 5 15.03 -28.32 8.44
N ARG A 6 13.72 -28.16 8.27
CA ARG A 6 12.94 -27.11 8.93
C ARG A 6 11.75 -27.62 9.75
N ASP A 7 11.64 -28.93 9.96
CA ASP A 7 10.53 -29.56 10.69
C ASP A 7 10.41 -29.06 12.14
N ALA A 8 11.54 -28.86 12.83
CA ALA A 8 11.55 -28.34 14.20
C ALA A 8 10.96 -26.93 14.31
N ALA A 9 11.19 -26.07 13.30
CA ALA A 9 10.63 -24.73 13.25
C ALA A 9 9.11 -24.77 13.01
N LEU A 10 8.65 -25.67 12.14
CA LEU A 10 7.22 -25.89 11.89
C LEU A 10 6.52 -26.41 13.16
N LEU A 11 7.08 -27.40 13.85
CA LEU A 11 6.54 -27.94 15.10
C LEU A 11 6.50 -26.90 16.22
N THR A 12 7.49 -26.01 16.29
CA THR A 12 7.52 -24.92 17.25
C THR A 12 6.41 -23.91 16.97
N PHE A 13 6.25 -23.51 15.70
CA PHE A 13 5.12 -22.70 15.29
C PHE A 13 3.79 -23.36 15.68
N ASP A 14 3.65 -24.67 15.46
CA ASP A 14 2.41 -25.40 15.74
C ASP A 14 2.01 -25.38 17.21
N ARG A 15 2.97 -25.62 18.10
CA ARG A 15 2.75 -25.51 19.55
C ARG A 15 2.36 -24.10 19.99
N LEU A 16 3.05 -23.07 19.46
CA LEU A 16 2.75 -21.68 19.81
C LEU A 16 1.34 -21.27 19.39
N LEU A 17 0.87 -21.75 18.24
CA LEU A 17 -0.49 -21.45 17.81
C LEU A 17 -1.55 -22.13 18.68
N GLU A 18 -1.36 -23.40 19.05
CA GLU A 18 -2.31 -24.07 19.96
C GLU A 18 -2.34 -23.39 21.33
N ALA A 19 -1.18 -22.98 21.85
CA ALA A 19 -1.12 -22.20 23.09
C ALA A 19 -1.80 -20.83 22.94
N ALA A 20 -1.71 -20.19 21.77
CA ALA A 20 -2.43 -18.95 21.47
C ALA A 20 -3.94 -19.12 21.44
N ARG A 21 -4.46 -20.25 20.94
CA ARG A 21 -5.89 -20.58 20.98
C ARG A 21 -6.42 -20.72 22.40
N THR A 22 -5.59 -21.14 23.35
CA THR A 22 -5.97 -21.22 24.77
C THR A 22 -5.97 -19.86 25.49
N GLY A 23 -5.68 -18.76 24.78
CA GLY A 23 -5.83 -17.38 25.26
C GLY A 23 -4.52 -16.64 25.53
N THR A 24 -3.37 -17.30 25.41
CA THR A 24 -2.06 -16.68 25.67
C THR A 24 -1.42 -16.18 24.38
N GLY A 25 -1.25 -14.87 24.21
CA GLY A 25 -0.54 -14.31 23.05
C GLY A 25 0.93 -14.78 22.98
N HIS A 26 1.41 -15.07 21.77
CA HIS A 26 2.80 -15.45 21.53
C HIS A 26 3.39 -14.62 20.37
N VAL A 27 4.69 -14.35 20.45
CA VAL A 27 5.46 -13.73 19.37
C VAL A 27 6.55 -14.71 18.94
N LEU A 28 6.58 -15.06 17.66
CA LEU A 28 7.63 -15.88 17.06
C LEU A 28 8.56 -15.00 16.23
N LEU A 29 9.84 -14.95 16.61
CA LEU A 29 10.88 -14.23 15.87
C LEU A 29 11.71 -15.24 15.06
N VAL A 30 11.89 -14.98 13.77
CA VAL A 30 12.69 -15.82 12.87
C VAL A 30 13.92 -15.02 12.41
N GLY A 31 15.06 -15.30 13.03
CA GLY A 31 16.36 -14.70 12.70
C GLY A 31 17.26 -15.63 11.87
N GLY A 32 18.31 -15.08 11.27
CA GLY A 32 19.33 -15.84 10.54
C GLY A 32 19.99 -15.04 9.40
N GLU A 33 21.04 -15.58 8.80
CA GLU A 33 21.80 -14.94 7.71
C GLU A 33 20.99 -14.78 6.41
N ALA A 34 21.43 -13.88 5.53
CA ALA A 34 20.87 -13.75 4.20
C ALA A 34 21.01 -15.10 3.44
N GLY A 35 19.95 -15.53 2.74
CA GLY A 35 19.96 -16.78 1.99
C GLY A 35 19.64 -18.06 2.77
N ILE A 36 19.58 -18.04 4.12
CA ILE A 36 19.35 -19.26 4.95
C ILE A 36 17.94 -19.87 4.86
N GLY A 37 17.07 -19.32 4.00
CA GLY A 37 15.72 -19.82 3.76
C GLY A 37 14.62 -19.27 4.67
N LYS A 38 14.84 -18.14 5.37
CA LYS A 38 13.80 -17.49 6.20
C LYS A 38 12.52 -17.22 5.42
N THR A 39 12.64 -16.65 4.22
CA THR A 39 11.50 -16.38 3.34
C THR A 39 10.76 -17.66 2.94
N THR A 40 11.50 -18.74 2.64
CA THR A 40 10.91 -20.04 2.32
C THR A 40 10.16 -20.64 3.51
N LEU A 41 10.71 -20.52 4.72
CA LEU A 41 10.05 -20.95 5.95
C LEU A 41 8.75 -20.16 6.18
N LEU A 42 8.80 -18.82 6.10
CA LEU A 42 7.62 -17.98 6.27
C LEU A 42 6.55 -18.26 5.22
N LYS A 43 6.93 -18.48 3.95
CA LYS A 43 6.00 -18.89 2.88
C LYS A 43 5.28 -20.20 3.23
N ALA A 44 5.99 -21.20 3.74
CA ALA A 44 5.38 -22.47 4.12
C ALA A 44 4.50 -22.36 5.35
N LEU A 45 4.90 -21.58 6.35
CA LEU A 45 4.07 -21.27 7.52
C LEU A 45 2.78 -20.56 7.11
N ALA A 46 2.88 -19.52 6.27
CA ALA A 46 1.72 -18.79 5.74
C ALA A 46 0.77 -19.73 4.99
N THR A 47 1.30 -20.62 4.14
CA THR A 47 0.48 -21.58 3.38
C THR A 47 -0.23 -22.58 4.29
N ARG A 48 0.48 -23.22 5.23
CA ARG A 48 -0.09 -24.17 6.19
C ARG A 48 -1.14 -23.53 7.11
N ARG A 49 -1.06 -22.23 7.32
CA ARG A 49 -1.94 -21.49 8.25
C ARG A 49 -3.09 -20.76 7.60
N ALA A 50 -3.04 -20.54 6.29
CA ALA A 50 -4.17 -19.96 5.58
C ALA A 50 -5.46 -20.79 5.83
N GLU A 51 -5.37 -22.13 5.87
CA GLU A 51 -6.49 -23.01 6.23
C GLU A 51 -6.90 -22.92 7.70
N ALA A 52 -5.95 -22.86 8.63
CA ALA A 52 -6.26 -22.75 10.06
C ALA A 52 -6.94 -21.40 10.38
N VAL A 53 -6.41 -20.29 9.85
CA VAL A 53 -6.99 -18.96 9.97
C VAL A 53 -8.38 -18.94 9.35
N LEU A 54 -8.56 -19.51 8.15
CA LEU A 54 -9.88 -19.63 7.55
C LEU A 54 -10.85 -20.41 8.45
N GLY A 55 -10.42 -21.53 9.02
CA GLY A 55 -11.23 -22.32 9.94
C GLY A 55 -11.63 -21.54 11.20
N GLU A 56 -10.74 -20.73 11.77
CA GLU A 56 -11.09 -19.84 12.88
C GLU A 56 -12.09 -18.77 12.46
N LEU A 57 -11.85 -18.12 11.32
CA LEU A 57 -12.76 -17.11 10.77
C LEU A 57 -14.15 -17.70 10.53
N GLN A 58 -14.24 -18.92 9.98
CA GLN A 58 -15.49 -19.65 9.75
C GLN A 58 -16.27 -19.92 11.04
N ARG A 59 -15.57 -20.19 12.14
CA ARG A 59 -16.19 -20.44 13.46
C ARG A 59 -16.48 -19.16 14.23
N SER A 60 -15.91 -18.03 13.81
CA SER A 60 -16.14 -16.75 14.47
C SER A 60 -17.61 -16.35 14.36
N ARG A 61 -18.20 -15.99 15.50
CA ARG A 61 -19.56 -15.43 15.56
C ARG A 61 -19.60 -13.93 15.29
N ARG A 62 -18.45 -13.26 15.23
CA ARG A 62 -18.33 -11.83 14.98
C ARG A 62 -17.58 -11.57 13.68
N PRO A 63 -17.97 -10.55 12.90
CA PRO A 63 -17.23 -10.19 11.71
C PRO A 63 -15.81 -9.74 12.05
N VAL A 64 -14.82 -10.25 11.32
CA VAL A 64 -13.42 -9.84 11.45
C VAL A 64 -13.09 -8.84 10.35
N VAL A 65 -12.60 -7.67 10.73
CA VAL A 65 -12.09 -6.68 9.77
C VAL A 65 -10.57 -6.75 9.76
N ALA A 66 -9.99 -7.05 8.61
CA ALA A 66 -8.54 -7.11 8.41
C ALA A 66 -8.13 -6.06 7.38
N MET A 67 -7.26 -5.14 7.79
CA MET A 67 -6.80 -4.02 6.98
C MET A 67 -5.34 -4.22 6.61
N PHE A 68 -5.04 -4.13 5.31
CA PHE A 68 -3.69 -4.23 4.78
C PHE A 68 -3.38 -2.95 4.01
N GLU A 69 -2.46 -2.17 4.56
CA GLU A 69 -1.97 -0.95 3.93
C GLU A 69 -0.87 -1.25 2.92
N ASP A 70 -0.83 -0.47 1.84
CA ASP A 70 0.23 -0.50 0.83
C ASP A 70 0.52 -1.90 0.27
N VAL A 71 -0.52 -2.69 -0.06
CA VAL A 71 -0.36 -4.10 -0.49
C VAL A 71 0.48 -4.27 -1.76
N HIS A 72 0.67 -3.21 -2.54
CA HIS A 72 1.60 -3.17 -3.67
C HIS A 72 3.07 -3.33 -3.26
N ARG A 73 3.42 -3.08 -1.98
CA ARG A 73 4.76 -3.28 -1.41
C ARG A 73 4.92 -4.62 -0.70
N ALA A 74 3.85 -5.39 -0.58
CA ALA A 74 3.88 -6.69 0.07
C ALA A 74 4.75 -7.69 -0.70
N ASP A 75 5.40 -8.60 0.04
CA ASP A 75 6.11 -9.71 -0.57
C ASP A 75 5.16 -10.75 -1.17
N ASP A 76 5.69 -11.66 -1.99
CA ASP A 76 4.88 -12.70 -2.62
C ASP A 76 4.12 -13.56 -1.60
N ALA A 77 4.70 -13.79 -0.42
CA ALA A 77 4.10 -14.65 0.61
C ALA A 77 2.81 -14.05 1.15
N THR A 78 2.85 -12.74 1.42
CA THR A 78 1.71 -11.96 1.87
C THR A 78 0.64 -11.89 0.77
N LEU A 79 1.04 -11.66 -0.48
CA LEU A 79 0.11 -11.65 -1.61
C LEU A 79 -0.54 -13.02 -1.84
N ASP A 80 0.20 -14.11 -1.71
CA ASP A 80 -0.34 -15.47 -1.81
C ASP A 80 -1.35 -15.76 -0.70
N LEU A 81 -1.09 -15.31 0.53
CA LEU A 81 -2.03 -15.43 1.65
C LEU A 81 -3.32 -14.61 1.39
N LEU A 82 -3.18 -13.35 0.98
CA LEU A 82 -4.33 -12.50 0.66
C LEU A 82 -5.16 -13.07 -0.49
N LYS A 83 -4.51 -13.63 -1.50
CA LYS A 83 -5.16 -14.35 -2.60
C LYS A 83 -5.90 -15.60 -2.10
N PHE A 84 -5.28 -16.38 -1.21
CA PHE A 84 -5.94 -17.55 -0.61
C PHE A 84 -7.21 -17.16 0.15
N LEU A 85 -7.12 -16.12 1.00
CA LEU A 85 -8.24 -15.64 1.81
C LEU A 85 -9.33 -15.01 0.94
N GLY A 86 -8.95 -14.13 0.01
CA GLY A 86 -9.86 -13.43 -0.88
C GLY A 86 -10.71 -14.36 -1.74
N ARG A 87 -10.16 -15.49 -2.21
CA ARG A 87 -10.91 -16.52 -2.97
C ARG A 87 -11.96 -17.26 -2.16
N ARG A 88 -11.95 -17.13 -0.84
CA ARG A 88 -12.85 -17.85 0.08
C ARG A 88 -13.56 -16.88 1.04
N ILE A 89 -13.53 -15.59 0.72
CA ILE A 89 -14.06 -14.55 1.60
C ILE A 89 -15.58 -14.67 1.77
N ASP A 90 -16.28 -15.26 0.79
CA ASP A 90 -17.69 -15.62 0.84
C ASP A 90 -18.04 -16.64 1.93
N ARG A 91 -17.06 -17.42 2.40
CA ARG A 91 -17.25 -18.50 3.37
C ARG A 91 -16.99 -18.08 4.81
N VAL A 92 -16.59 -16.83 5.03
CA VAL A 92 -16.20 -16.34 6.34
C VAL A 92 -16.88 -15.01 6.65
N PRO A 93 -17.26 -14.74 7.91
CA PRO A 93 -17.69 -13.43 8.35
C PRO A 93 -16.46 -12.51 8.45
N ALA A 94 -15.90 -12.09 7.31
CA ALA A 94 -14.73 -11.22 7.28
C ALA A 94 -14.81 -10.14 6.20
N LEU A 95 -14.22 -8.99 6.50
CA LEU A 95 -14.01 -7.88 5.57
C LEU A 95 -12.50 -7.67 5.40
N LEU A 96 -12.02 -7.85 4.18
CA LEU A 96 -10.65 -7.50 3.79
C LEU A 96 -10.64 -6.09 3.20
N VAL A 97 -9.90 -5.17 3.83
CA VAL A 97 -9.66 -3.83 3.33
C VAL A 97 -8.23 -3.76 2.83
N LEU A 98 -8.05 -3.51 1.54
CA LEU A 98 -6.73 -3.48 0.90
C LEU A 98 -6.51 -2.08 0.32
N SER A 99 -5.41 -1.43 0.70
CA SER A 99 -4.99 -0.16 0.09
C SER A 99 -3.78 -0.37 -0.82
N TRP A 100 -3.74 0.30 -1.97
CA TRP A 100 -2.58 0.31 -2.85
C TRP A 100 -2.49 1.62 -3.63
N ARG A 101 -1.39 1.79 -4.36
CA ARG A 101 -1.12 2.93 -5.23
C ARG A 101 -1.15 2.53 -6.69
N ASP A 102 -2.06 3.08 -7.47
CA ASP A 102 -2.21 2.74 -8.89
C ASP A 102 -0.97 3.08 -9.73
N ASP A 103 -0.26 4.16 -9.38
CA ASP A 103 0.96 4.61 -10.07
C ASP A 103 2.18 3.72 -9.81
N GLU A 104 2.13 2.87 -8.78
CA GLU A 104 3.20 1.92 -8.46
C GLU A 104 2.88 0.47 -8.92
N VAL A 105 1.70 0.23 -9.51
CA VAL A 105 1.23 -1.10 -9.91
C VAL A 105 1.20 -1.23 -11.43
N SER A 106 2.32 -1.70 -11.99
CA SER A 106 2.45 -2.02 -13.41
C SER A 106 1.52 -3.18 -13.84
N THR A 107 1.38 -3.38 -15.15
CA THR A 107 0.56 -4.47 -15.72
C THR A 107 1.06 -5.86 -15.32
N ALA A 108 2.37 -6.04 -15.14
CA ALA A 108 2.99 -7.29 -14.73
C ALA A 108 3.00 -7.50 -13.20
N HIS A 109 2.57 -6.51 -12.42
CA HIS A 109 2.69 -6.53 -10.96
C HIS A 109 1.87 -7.68 -10.32
N PRO A 110 2.43 -8.45 -9.36
CA PRO A 110 1.75 -9.59 -8.75
C PRO A 110 0.38 -9.28 -8.15
N LEU A 111 0.20 -8.07 -7.59
CA LEU A 111 -1.07 -7.57 -7.09
C LEU A 111 -2.21 -7.64 -8.12
N ARG A 112 -1.93 -7.42 -9.41
CA ARG A 112 -2.97 -7.53 -10.47
C ARG A 112 -3.57 -8.93 -10.55
N ARG A 113 -2.75 -9.96 -10.33
CA ARG A 113 -3.19 -11.36 -10.33
C ARG A 113 -4.09 -11.65 -9.12
N LEU A 114 -3.71 -11.13 -7.95
CA LEU A 114 -4.55 -11.22 -6.75
C LEU A 114 -5.93 -10.61 -7.00
N LEU A 115 -5.96 -9.36 -7.50
CA LEU A 115 -7.21 -8.63 -7.74
C LEU A 115 -8.10 -9.35 -8.77
N GLY A 116 -7.50 -9.94 -9.81
CA GLY A 116 -8.22 -10.73 -10.82
C GLY A 116 -8.76 -12.08 -10.32
N GLU A 117 -8.31 -12.58 -9.18
CA GLU A 117 -8.81 -13.82 -8.58
C GLU A 117 -9.93 -13.60 -7.55
N LEU A 118 -10.21 -12.35 -7.19
CA LEU A 118 -11.32 -12.01 -6.30
C LEU A 118 -12.64 -12.07 -7.07
N ALA A 119 -13.69 -12.61 -6.43
CA ALA A 119 -15.02 -12.65 -7.02
C ALA A 119 -15.58 -11.22 -7.17
N PRO A 120 -15.91 -10.75 -8.39
CA PRO A 120 -16.34 -9.35 -8.59
C PRO A 120 -17.55 -8.94 -7.77
N SER A 121 -18.46 -9.88 -7.46
CA SER A 121 -19.66 -9.65 -6.64
C SER A 121 -19.36 -9.37 -5.16
N LEU A 122 -18.14 -9.64 -4.69
CA LEU A 122 -17.71 -9.46 -3.30
C LEU A 122 -16.69 -8.32 -3.15
N VAL A 123 -16.33 -7.67 -4.26
CA VAL A 123 -15.36 -6.58 -4.25
C VAL A 123 -16.07 -5.26 -4.46
N THR A 124 -15.93 -4.37 -3.49
CA THR A 124 -16.35 -2.98 -3.61
C THR A 124 -15.13 -2.10 -3.80
N TRP A 125 -15.11 -1.34 -4.90
CA TRP A 125 -14.03 -0.40 -5.19
C TRP A 125 -14.37 0.99 -4.68
N ILE A 126 -13.50 1.55 -3.85
CA ILE A 126 -13.57 2.96 -3.42
C ILE A 126 -12.41 3.69 -4.10
N ALA A 127 -12.72 4.40 -5.19
CA ALA A 127 -11.75 5.28 -5.83
C ALA A 127 -11.74 6.62 -5.10
N LEU A 128 -10.64 6.92 -4.40
CA LEU A 128 -10.45 8.23 -3.76
C LEU A 128 -10.02 9.26 -4.81
N ALA A 129 -10.96 10.11 -5.21
CA ALA A 129 -10.66 11.25 -6.04
C ALA A 129 -9.94 12.35 -5.24
N PRO A 130 -9.15 13.22 -5.91
CA PRO A 130 -8.70 14.47 -5.30
C PRO A 130 -9.88 15.27 -4.73
N LEU A 131 -9.61 16.08 -3.70
CA LEU A 131 -10.62 16.93 -3.07
C LEU A 131 -11.21 17.91 -4.10
N SER A 132 -12.53 18.04 -4.08
CA SER A 132 -13.19 19.07 -4.87
C SER A 132 -12.82 20.47 -4.37
N ALA A 133 -13.00 21.49 -5.22
CA ALA A 133 -12.81 22.88 -4.81
C ALA A 133 -13.66 23.23 -3.56
N HIS A 134 -14.89 22.71 -3.50
CA HIS A 134 -15.75 22.88 -2.33
C HIS A 134 -15.17 22.24 -1.05
N ALA A 135 -14.61 21.04 -1.14
CA ALA A 135 -13.96 20.39 0.01
C ALA A 135 -12.70 21.15 0.45
N VAL A 136 -11.92 21.68 -0.49
CA VAL A 136 -10.77 22.55 -0.20
C VAL A 136 -11.21 23.83 0.50
N ASP A 137 -12.30 24.46 0.05
CA ASP A 137 -12.87 25.64 0.71
C ASP A 137 -13.32 25.35 2.14
N GLN A 138 -13.95 24.20 2.38
CA GLN A 138 -14.34 23.77 3.73
C GLN A 138 -13.12 23.59 4.65
N LEU A 139 -12.07 22.93 4.17
CA LEU A 139 -10.83 22.75 4.93
C LEU A 139 -10.14 24.08 5.23
N ALA A 140 -10.11 25.01 4.27
CA ALA A 140 -9.52 26.32 4.46
C ALA A 140 -10.28 27.16 5.50
N ARG A 141 -11.62 27.15 5.46
CA ARG A 141 -12.47 27.81 6.46
C ARG A 141 -12.26 27.24 7.85
N ALA A 142 -12.21 25.90 7.98
CA ALA A 142 -11.93 25.24 9.26
C ALA A 142 -10.55 25.61 9.81
N ALA A 143 -9.56 25.82 8.93
CA ALA A 143 -8.23 26.26 9.30
C ALA A 143 -8.09 27.79 9.51
N MET A 144 -9.19 28.56 9.39
CA MET A 144 -9.18 30.04 9.41
C MET A 144 -8.18 30.65 8.39
N ARG A 145 -8.07 30.03 7.21
CA ARG A 145 -7.21 30.46 6.09
C ARG A 145 -8.03 30.76 4.84
N SER A 146 -7.43 31.49 3.90
CA SER A 146 -8.02 31.71 2.57
C SER A 146 -7.89 30.47 1.70
N ALA A 147 -8.97 30.11 1.01
CA ALA A 147 -8.99 29.06 0.00
C ALA A 147 -8.57 29.56 -1.40
N SER A 148 -8.36 30.87 -1.56
CA SER A 148 -8.12 31.49 -2.87
C SER A 148 -6.95 30.85 -3.59
N GLY A 149 -7.19 30.33 -4.80
CA GLY A 149 -6.18 29.65 -5.62
C GLY A 149 -5.72 28.27 -5.11
N LEU A 150 -6.12 27.84 -3.91
CA LEU A 150 -5.59 26.65 -3.25
C LEU A 150 -5.93 25.37 -4.02
N HIS A 151 -7.18 25.20 -4.46
CA HIS A 151 -7.56 24.06 -5.29
C HIS A 151 -6.83 24.04 -6.63
N ALA A 152 -6.65 25.20 -7.29
CA ALA A 152 -5.95 25.29 -8.57
C ALA A 152 -4.46 24.91 -8.45
N LEU A 153 -3.80 25.33 -7.36
CA LEU A 153 -2.40 25.04 -7.10
C LEU A 153 -2.17 23.56 -6.72
N THR A 154 -3.05 23.00 -5.90
CA THR A 154 -2.89 21.66 -5.33
C THR A 154 -3.55 20.56 -6.16
N ARG A 155 -4.42 20.96 -7.11
CA ARG A 155 -5.37 20.08 -7.81
C ARG A 155 -6.18 19.20 -6.87
N GLY A 156 -6.51 19.73 -5.69
CA GLY A 156 -7.27 19.01 -4.67
C GLY A 156 -6.49 17.90 -3.96
N ASN A 157 -5.17 17.79 -4.15
CA ASN A 157 -4.39 16.78 -3.45
C ASN A 157 -4.41 17.06 -1.93
N PRO A 158 -4.97 16.14 -1.09
CA PRO A 158 -5.15 16.41 0.34
C PRO A 158 -3.85 16.79 1.07
N LEU A 159 -2.73 16.11 0.75
CA LEU A 159 -1.43 16.40 1.36
C LEU A 159 -1.00 17.83 1.04
N PHE A 160 -1.06 18.24 -0.22
CA PHE A 160 -0.67 19.59 -0.63
C PHE A 160 -1.59 20.67 -0.06
N VAL A 161 -2.90 20.40 -0.02
CA VAL A 161 -3.89 21.30 0.62
C VAL A 161 -3.53 21.50 2.09
N SER A 162 -3.31 20.42 2.84
CA SER A 162 -2.96 20.50 4.26
C SER A 162 -1.63 21.23 4.52
N GLU A 163 -0.61 20.99 3.69
CA GLU A 163 0.68 21.65 3.82
C GLU A 163 0.60 23.17 3.58
N MET A 164 -0.13 23.60 2.55
CA MET A 164 -0.35 25.01 2.24
C MET A 164 -1.19 25.72 3.31
N LEU A 165 -2.18 25.04 3.88
CA LEU A 165 -2.98 25.60 4.98
C LEU A 165 -2.15 25.80 6.26
N ARG A 166 -1.16 24.92 6.51
CA ARG A 166 -0.30 25.00 7.69
C ARG A 166 0.72 26.14 7.60
N HIS A 167 1.36 26.32 6.45
CA HIS A 167 2.49 27.25 6.29
C HIS A 167 2.12 28.59 5.61
N GLY A 168 0.94 28.69 5.01
CA GLY A 168 0.55 29.85 4.19
C GLY A 168 1.02 29.72 2.74
N ALA A 169 0.65 30.70 1.90
CA ALA A 169 0.96 30.70 0.46
C ALA A 169 2.41 31.10 0.12
N GLU A 170 3.21 31.46 1.12
CA GLU A 170 4.59 31.91 0.94
C GLU A 170 5.57 30.74 1.09
N GLY A 171 6.01 30.21 -0.05
CA GLY A 171 7.02 29.16 -0.16
C GLY A 171 6.45 27.74 -0.35
N ALA A 172 7.16 26.92 -1.13
CA ALA A 172 6.83 25.50 -1.24
C ALA A 172 7.04 24.83 0.14
N PRO A 173 6.01 24.23 0.75
CA PRO A 173 6.15 23.61 2.07
C PRO A 173 7.26 22.56 2.03
N GLN A 174 8.10 22.47 3.07
CA GLN A 174 9.23 21.55 3.08
C GLN A 174 8.81 20.08 2.79
N GLY A 175 7.63 19.66 3.26
CA GLY A 175 7.07 18.34 2.95
C GLY A 175 6.83 18.11 1.45
N VAL A 176 6.43 19.15 0.70
CA VAL A 176 6.27 19.08 -0.76
C VAL A 176 7.63 18.97 -1.45
N GLN A 177 8.64 19.71 -0.97
CA GLN A 177 10.01 19.61 -1.49
C GLN A 177 10.56 18.19 -1.32
N TYR A 178 10.44 17.60 -0.13
CA TYR A 178 10.88 16.22 0.12
C TYR A 178 10.13 15.19 -0.75
N LEU A 179 8.82 15.37 -0.95
CA LEU A 179 8.03 14.48 -1.81
C LEU A 179 8.47 14.57 -3.28
N VAL A 180 8.68 15.80 -3.78
CA VAL A 180 9.15 16.03 -5.16
C VAL A 180 10.55 15.44 -5.35
N LEU A 181 11.46 15.66 -4.40
CA LEU A 181 12.81 15.09 -4.43
C LEU A 181 12.79 13.56 -4.35
N ALA A 182 11.93 12.96 -3.51
CA ALA A 182 11.79 11.52 -3.42
C ALA A 182 11.24 10.89 -4.72
N ARG A 183 10.29 11.56 -5.39
CA ARG A 183 9.79 11.13 -6.71
C ARG A 183 10.85 11.29 -7.78
N PHE A 184 11.56 12.41 -7.78
CA PHE A 184 12.68 12.67 -8.69
C PHE A 184 13.76 11.59 -8.57
N ALA A 185 14.12 11.19 -7.35
CA ALA A 185 15.12 10.15 -7.10
C ALA A 185 14.72 8.75 -7.62
N ARG A 186 13.42 8.48 -7.80
CA ARG A 186 12.92 7.22 -8.38
C ARG A 186 12.96 7.19 -9.91
N LEU A 187 13.16 8.34 -10.56
CA LEU A 187 13.27 8.41 -12.01
C LEU A 187 14.61 7.84 -12.48
N ALA A 188 14.61 7.20 -13.65
CA ALA A 188 15.85 6.79 -14.32
C ALA A 188 16.73 8.03 -14.63
N PRO A 189 18.07 7.89 -14.69
CA PRO A 189 18.97 9.02 -14.91
C PRO A 189 18.64 9.92 -16.13
N PRO A 190 18.20 9.40 -17.28
CA PRO A 190 17.79 10.24 -18.41
C PRO A 190 16.55 11.11 -18.10
N ALA A 191 15.55 10.54 -17.43
CA ALA A 191 14.35 11.25 -17.02
C ALA A 191 14.66 12.34 -15.97
N GLN A 192 15.62 12.09 -15.08
CA GLN A 192 16.11 13.11 -14.15
C GLN A 192 16.76 14.29 -14.87
N ALA A 193 17.55 14.04 -15.91
CA ALA A 193 18.20 15.10 -16.69
C ALA A 193 17.17 16.02 -17.35
N ILE A 194 16.12 15.44 -17.92
CA ILE A 194 15.02 16.20 -18.56
C ILE A 194 14.27 17.03 -17.52
N VAL A 195 13.95 16.48 -16.36
CA VAL A 195 13.28 17.23 -15.29
C VAL A 195 14.15 18.39 -14.79
N ARG A 196 15.47 18.20 -14.66
CA ARG A 196 16.39 19.30 -14.31
C ARG A 196 16.37 20.40 -15.37
N LEU A 197 16.47 20.03 -16.64
CA LEU A 197 16.49 20.97 -17.74
C LEU A 197 15.15 21.74 -17.81
N ALA A 198 14.03 21.03 -17.68
CA ALA A 198 12.70 21.60 -17.63
C ALA A 198 12.51 22.56 -16.43
N SER A 199 13.10 22.25 -15.28
CA SER A 199 13.00 23.11 -14.08
C SER A 199 13.71 24.45 -14.20
N THR A 200 14.55 24.65 -15.22
CA THR A 200 15.20 25.95 -15.49
C THR A 200 14.24 26.95 -16.12
N VAL A 201 13.11 26.49 -16.67
CA VAL A 201 12.07 27.35 -17.21
C VAL A 201 11.14 27.76 -16.06
N PRO A 202 11.00 29.07 -15.74
CA PRO A 202 10.20 29.52 -14.60
C PRO A 202 8.68 29.30 -14.77
N THR A 203 8.25 28.96 -15.97
CA THR A 203 6.86 28.89 -16.41
C THR A 203 6.50 27.51 -16.98
N ARG A 204 5.30 27.36 -17.53
CA ARG A 204 4.88 26.13 -18.21
C ARG A 204 5.78 25.87 -19.42
N ILE A 205 6.10 24.59 -19.66
CA ILE A 205 6.76 24.11 -20.86
C ILE A 205 5.72 23.37 -21.71
N GLU A 206 5.70 23.64 -23.00
CA GLU A 206 4.86 22.91 -23.96
C GLU A 206 5.39 21.49 -24.15
N ALA A 207 4.50 20.50 -24.23
CA ALA A 207 4.88 19.09 -24.35
C ALA A 207 5.78 18.82 -25.57
N THR A 208 5.51 19.50 -26.69
CA THR A 208 6.33 19.47 -27.91
C THR A 208 7.78 19.88 -27.69
N LEU A 209 8.04 20.80 -26.77
CA LEU A 209 9.38 21.25 -26.42
C LEU A 209 10.10 20.22 -25.53
N VAL A 210 9.35 19.50 -24.69
CA VAL A 210 9.89 18.38 -23.89
C VAL A 210 10.23 17.20 -24.80
N ASP A 211 9.37 16.90 -25.77
CA ASP A 211 9.59 15.83 -26.75
C ASP A 211 10.80 16.10 -27.65
N ALA A 212 11.09 17.37 -27.95
CA ALA A 212 12.29 17.75 -28.70
C ALA A 212 13.61 17.61 -27.91
N LEU A 213 13.54 17.42 -26.58
CA LEU A 213 14.68 17.23 -25.68
C LEU A 213 14.94 15.74 -25.34
N LEU A 214 14.05 14.85 -25.79
CA LEU A 214 14.11 13.39 -25.65
C LEU A 214 14.77 12.75 -26.87
#